data_AF-A0A497L662-F1
#
_entry.id   AF-A0A497L662-F1
#
_cell.length_a   1.000
_cell.length_b   1.000
_cell.length_c   1.000
_cell.angle_alpha   90.00
_cell.angle_beta   90.00
_cell.angle_gamma   90.00
#
_symmetry.space_group_name_H-M   'P 1'
#
loop_
_entity.id
_entity.type
_entity.pdbx_description
1 polymer ?
#
loop_
_entity_poly.entity_id
_entity_poly.type
_entity_poly.pdbx_seq_one_letter_code
_entity_poly.pdbx_strand_id
1 'polypeptide(L)'
;MARVSMGPLLEELLLKKARTEFQRILELAVEDCIREWCEDAKKRGLPPVFTTTDMVRVLAEKYPEIWLILTNLYPMYAGRRYTARNRIADILDKLAKEEKIRRKGFRRPAPPLWGAEEVAEYECIDP
;
A
#
# COMPACT_ATOMS: atom_id res chain seq x y z
N MET A 1 47.14 -11.10 9.12
CA MET A 1 45.75 -11.17 9.63
C MET A 1 44.87 -10.33 8.73
N ALA A 2 43.97 -10.95 7.96
CA ALA A 2 43.00 -10.20 7.16
C ALA A 2 41.98 -9.54 8.10
N ARG A 3 41.94 -8.20 8.13
CA ARG A 3 40.84 -7.47 8.77
C ARG A 3 39.58 -7.77 7.95
N VAL A 4 38.73 -8.66 8.47
CA VAL A 4 37.39 -8.84 7.93
C VAL A 4 36.65 -7.52 8.16
N SER A 5 36.45 -6.76 7.09
CA SER A 5 35.65 -5.54 7.11
C SER A 5 34.20 -5.92 7.42
N MET A 6 33.83 -5.85 8.70
CA MET A 6 32.46 -6.10 9.17
C MET A 6 31.48 -4.97 8.80
N GLY A 7 31.99 -3.82 8.34
CA GLY A 7 31.18 -2.63 8.03
C GLY A 7 30.12 -2.86 6.95
N PRO A 8 30.48 -3.33 5.75
CA PRO A 8 29.52 -3.51 4.65
C PRO A 8 28.42 -4.54 4.96
N LEU A 9 28.78 -5.64 5.63
CA LEU A 9 27.84 -6.70 6.01
C LEU A 9 26.85 -6.22 7.08
N LEU A 10 27.33 -5.49 8.07
CA LEU A 10 26.49 -4.92 9.13
C LEU A 10 25.55 -3.85 8.58
N GLU A 11 26.04 -2.96 7.71
CA GLU A 11 25.22 -1.96 7.02
C GLU A 11 24.13 -2.60 6.16
N GLU A 12 24.47 -3.64 5.40
CA GLU A 12 23.49 -4.38 4.59
C GLU A 12 22.41 -5.05 5.46
N LEU A 13 22.80 -5.64 6.58
CA LEU A 13 21.86 -6.25 7.54
C LEU A 13 20.94 -5.21 8.17
N LEU A 14 21.47 -4.04 8.57
CA LEU A 14 20.69 -2.94 9.13
C LEU A 14 19.69 -2.39 8.11
N LEU A 15 20.11 -2.21 6.86
CA LEU A 15 19.23 -1.77 5.77
C LEU A 15 18.13 -2.79 5.48
N LYS A 16 18.45 -4.09 5.45
CA LYS A 16 17.45 -5.16 5.29
C LYS A 16 16.44 -5.13 6.43
N LYS A 17 16.89 -5.04 7.68
CA LYS A 17 16.02 -4.95 8.85
C LYS A 17 15.11 -3.73 8.80
N ALA A 18 15.67 -2.56 8.49
CA ALA A 18 14.90 -1.32 8.37
C ALA A 18 13.83 -1.41 7.26
N ARG A 19 14.14 -2.04 6.13
CA ARG A 19 13.17 -2.28 5.05
C ARG A 19 12.05 -3.22 5.46
N THR A 20 12.37 -4.31 6.15
CA THR A 20 11.37 -5.26 6.67
C THR A 20 10.46 -4.59 7.70
N GLU A 21 11.03 -3.79 8.60
CA GLU A 21 10.26 -3.06 9.61
C GLU A 21 9.35 -2.02 8.97
N PHE A 22 9.86 -1.23 8.02
CA PHE A 22 9.04 -0.28 7.27
C PHE A 22 7.92 -0.99 6.51
N GLN A 23 8.19 -2.15 5.91
CA GLN A 23 7.15 -2.93 5.24
C GLN A 23 6.04 -3.33 6.20
N ARG A 24 6.38 -3.78 7.41
CA ARG A 24 5.40 -4.13 8.44
C ARG A 24 4.57 -2.91 8.86
N ILE A 25 5.21 -1.77 9.08
CA ILE A 25 4.53 -0.51 9.43
C ILE A 25 3.57 -0.10 8.31
N LEU A 26 3.99 -0.19 7.05
CA LEU A 26 3.16 0.12 5.90
C LEU A 26 1.95 -0.80 5.79
N GLU A 27 2.12 -2.11 6.01
CA GLU A 27 1.01 -3.07 6.01
C GLU A 27 -0.02 -2.74 7.08
N LEU A 28 0.42 -2.46 8.31
CA LEU A 28 -0.47 -2.06 9.40
C LEU A 28 -1.21 -0.75 9.11
N ALA A 29 -0.52 0.23 8.51
CA ALA A 29 -1.13 1.49 8.13
C ALA A 29 -2.21 1.30 7.05
N VAL A 30 -1.95 0.45 6.05
CA VAL A 30 -2.95 0.13 5.00
C VAL A 30 -4.14 -0.62 5.60
N GLU A 31 -3.92 -1.60 6.48
CA GLU A 31 -5.01 -2.29 7.19
C GLU A 31 -5.88 -1.31 7.99
N ASP A 32 -5.28 -0.34 8.69
CA ASP A 32 -6.03 0.67 9.42
C ASP A 32 -6.82 1.63 8.49
N CYS A 33 -6.24 2.00 7.34
CA CYS A 33 -6.95 2.78 6.32
C CYS A 33 -8.19 2.03 5.79
N ILE A 34 -8.06 0.72 5.54
CA ILE A 34 -9.17 -0.13 5.10
C ILE A 34 -10.25 -0.17 6.18
N ARG A 35 -9.88 -0.42 7.44
CA ARG A 35 -10.82 -0.48 8.55
C ARG A 35 -11.64 0.80 8.65
N GLU A 36 -10.98 1.95 8.65
CA GLU A 36 -11.66 3.25 8.70
C GLU A 36 -12.60 3.44 7.51
N TRP A 37 -12.16 3.11 6.30
CA TRP A 37 -13.00 3.18 5.11
C TRP A 37 -14.25 2.31 5.25
N CYS A 38 -14.09 1.07 5.68
CA CYS A 38 -15.19 0.12 5.84
C CYS A 38 -16.19 0.59 6.91
N GLU A 39 -15.71 1.08 8.05
CA GLU A 39 -16.56 1.65 9.10
C GLU A 39 -17.32 2.88 8.61
N ASP A 40 -16.66 3.78 7.88
CA ASP A 40 -17.29 4.99 7.37
C ASP A 40 -18.29 4.70 6.26
N ALA A 41 -17.99 3.76 5.36
CA ALA A 41 -18.94 3.29 4.35
C ALA A 41 -20.20 2.72 5.02
N LYS A 42 -20.03 1.89 6.07
CA LYS A 42 -21.13 1.33 6.87
C LYS A 42 -21.97 2.41 7.55
N LYS A 43 -21.32 3.37 8.24
CA LYS A 43 -22.01 4.49 8.91
C LYS A 43 -22.82 5.35 7.94
N ARG A 44 -22.33 5.52 6.71
CA ARG A 44 -22.94 6.38 5.68
C ARG A 44 -23.90 5.62 4.74
N GLY A 45 -24.06 4.31 4.91
CA GLY A 45 -24.85 3.47 4.00
C GLY A 45 -24.30 3.45 2.57
N LEU A 46 -22.99 3.65 2.41
CA LEU A 46 -22.31 3.61 1.12
C LEU A 46 -21.85 2.18 0.81
N PRO A 47 -21.67 1.84 -0.48
CA PRO A 47 -21.09 0.56 -0.86
C PRO A 47 -19.72 0.34 -0.19
N PRO A 48 -19.48 -0.83 0.43
CA PRO A 48 -18.23 -1.12 1.13
C PRO A 48 -17.11 -1.53 0.13
N VAL A 49 -17.02 -0.80 -0.98
CA VAL A 49 -16.03 -1.02 -2.04
C VAL A 49 -15.06 0.15 -2.10
N PHE A 50 -13.82 -0.16 -2.43
CA PHE A 50 -12.74 0.81 -2.57
C PHE A 50 -11.73 0.33 -3.60
N THR A 51 -10.90 1.26 -4.06
CA THR A 51 -9.84 1.00 -5.02
C THR A 51 -8.46 1.22 -4.41
N THR A 52 -7.41 0.77 -5.10
CA THR A 52 -6.04 1.10 -4.72
C THR A 52 -5.82 2.61 -4.60
N THR A 53 -6.46 3.40 -5.46
CA THR A 53 -6.33 4.88 -5.41
C THR A 53 -6.99 5.47 -4.18
N ASP A 54 -8.13 4.93 -3.75
CA ASP A 54 -8.77 5.36 -2.49
C ASP A 54 -7.83 5.11 -1.31
N MET A 55 -7.20 3.94 -1.26
CA MET A 55 -6.23 3.61 -0.20
C MET A 55 -4.97 4.47 -0.25
N VAL A 56 -4.48 4.82 -1.44
CA VAL A 56 -3.40 5.81 -1.60
C VAL A 56 -3.80 7.15 -0.99
N ARG A 57 -5.01 7.63 -1.29
CA ARG A 57 -5.52 8.91 -0.78
C ARG A 57 -5.64 8.88 0.75
N VAL A 58 -6.31 7.87 1.29
CA VAL A 58 -6.50 7.73 2.75
C VAL A 58 -5.15 7.60 3.47
N LEU A 59 -4.21 6.80 2.93
CA LEU A 59 -2.86 6.70 3.49
C LEU A 59 -2.12 8.04 3.48
N ALA A 60 -2.19 8.79 2.38
CA ALA A 60 -1.54 10.09 2.27
C ALA A 60 -2.16 11.14 3.22
N GLU A 61 -3.47 11.07 3.45
CA GLU A 61 -4.18 11.96 4.38
C GLU A 61 -3.90 11.60 5.84
N LYS A 62 -3.94 10.31 6.19
CA LYS A 62 -3.85 9.82 7.58
C LYS A 62 -2.43 9.60 8.08
N TYR A 63 -1.52 9.20 7.20
CA TYR A 63 -0.13 8.87 7.52
C TYR A 63 0.85 9.56 6.55
N PRO A 64 0.93 10.90 6.57
CA PRO A 64 1.72 11.66 5.61
C PRO A 64 3.22 11.31 5.65
N GLU A 65 3.77 10.94 6.82
CA GLU A 65 5.16 10.52 6.96
C GLU A 65 5.43 9.17 6.30
N ILE A 66 4.51 8.20 6.47
CA ILE A 66 4.61 6.89 5.81
C ILE A 66 4.51 7.08 4.29
N TRP A 67 3.59 7.92 3.84
CA TRP A 67 3.43 8.26 2.44
C TRP A 67 4.68 8.93 1.84
N LEU A 68 5.29 9.87 2.57
CA LEU A 68 6.53 10.53 2.17
C LEU A 68 7.68 9.53 2.03
N ILE A 69 7.86 8.62 2.99
CA ILE A 69 8.90 7.58 2.90
C ILE A 69 8.62 6.65 1.72
N LEU A 70 7.36 6.21 1.56
CA LEU A 70 6.96 5.31 0.49
C LEU A 70 7.22 5.90 -0.89
N THR A 71 6.90 7.18 -1.10
CA THR A 71 7.10 7.87 -2.39
C THR A 71 8.57 8.17 -2.67
N ASN A 72 9.41 8.34 -1.65
CA ASN A 72 10.86 8.42 -1.83
C ASN A 72 11.47 7.07 -2.25
N LEU A 73 10.98 5.96 -1.68
CA LEU A 73 11.42 4.61 -2.04
C LEU A 73 10.90 4.16 -3.41
N TYR A 74 9.65 4.51 -3.71
CA TYR A 74 8.94 4.13 -4.94
C TYR A 74 8.28 5.35 -5.61
N PRO A 75 9.06 6.17 -6.35
CA PRO A 75 8.55 7.40 -6.96
C PRO A 75 7.38 7.18 -7.91
N MET A 76 6.42 8.11 -7.91
CA MET A 76 5.19 8.04 -8.71
C MET A 76 5.38 8.46 -10.19
N TYR A 77 6.39 9.29 -10.51
CA TYR A 77 6.53 9.96 -11.83
C TYR A 77 7.93 9.82 -12.44
N ALA A 78 8.48 8.60 -12.50
CA ALA A 78 9.86 8.43 -12.95
C ALA A 78 10.05 7.32 -13.99
N GLY A 79 9.18 7.17 -15.00
CA GLY A 79 9.39 6.17 -16.08
C GLY A 79 9.64 4.73 -15.59
N ARG A 80 9.33 4.44 -14.32
CA ARG A 80 9.65 3.21 -13.60
C ARG A 80 8.43 2.31 -13.65
N ARG A 81 8.66 1.02 -13.86
CA ARG A 81 7.61 -0.01 -13.91
C ARG A 81 6.93 -0.27 -12.56
N TYR A 82 7.51 0.21 -11.45
CA TYR A 82 7.03 -0.09 -10.09
C TYR A 82 7.06 1.17 -9.19
N THR A 83 5.89 1.54 -8.66
CA THR A 83 5.59 2.79 -7.94
C THR A 83 5.00 2.53 -6.55
N ALA A 84 4.83 3.58 -5.73
CA ALA A 84 4.15 3.50 -4.44
C ALA A 84 2.74 2.89 -4.57
N ARG A 85 2.02 3.18 -5.66
CA ARG A 85 0.73 2.56 -5.96
C ARG A 85 0.85 1.06 -6.16
N ASN A 86 1.87 0.59 -6.89
CA ASN A 86 2.11 -0.85 -7.05
C ASN A 86 2.38 -1.51 -5.70
N ARG A 87 3.13 -0.84 -4.82
CA ARG A 87 3.39 -1.38 -3.48
C ARG A 87 2.13 -1.51 -2.63
N ILE A 88 1.23 -0.53 -2.71
CA ILE A 88 -0.07 -0.62 -2.01
C ILE A 88 -0.93 -1.71 -2.65
N ALA A 89 -0.95 -1.84 -3.97
CA ALA A 89 -1.67 -2.91 -4.66
C ALA A 89 -1.19 -4.31 -4.22
N ASP A 90 0.13 -4.52 -4.08
CA ASP A 90 0.69 -5.76 -3.55
C ASP A 90 0.18 -6.10 -2.15
N ILE A 91 0.07 -5.08 -1.28
CA ILE A 91 -0.46 -5.25 0.08
C ILE A 91 -1.94 -5.61 0.02
N LEU A 92 -2.74 -4.92 -0.79
CA LEU A 92 -4.16 -5.24 -0.96
C LEU A 92 -4.36 -6.65 -1.52
N ASP A 93 -3.54 -7.07 -2.47
CA ASP A 93 -3.59 -8.41 -3.04
C ASP A 93 -3.16 -9.48 -2.02
N LYS A 94 -2.21 -9.17 -1.12
CA LYS A 94 -1.88 -10.02 0.02
C LYS A 94 -3.07 -10.14 0.97
N LEU A 95 -3.68 -9.03 1.38
CA LEU A 95 -4.84 -9.02 2.28
C LEU A 95 -6.05 -9.76 1.68
N ALA A 96 -6.23 -9.67 0.35
CA ALA A 96 -7.27 -10.41 -0.35
C ALA A 96 -7.01 -11.93 -0.34
N LYS A 97 -5.75 -12.36 -0.45
CA LYS A 97 -5.37 -13.79 -0.31
C LYS A 97 -5.52 -14.29 1.12
N GLU A 98 -5.35 -13.42 2.10
CA GLU A 98 -5.61 -13.69 3.52
C GLU A 98 -7.11 -13.62 3.88
N GLU A 99 -8.00 -13.44 2.89
CA GLU A 99 -9.45 -13.36 3.06
C GLU A 99 -9.92 -12.23 4.00
N LYS A 100 -9.09 -11.21 4.22
CA LYS A 100 -9.43 -10.01 5.01
C LYS A 100 -10.28 -9.02 4.22
N ILE A 101 -10.12 -9.01 2.90
CA ILE A 101 -10.91 -8.22 1.94
C ILE A 101 -11.19 -9.10 0.71
N ARG A 102 -12.16 -8.73 -0.13
CA ARG A 102 -12.48 -9.46 -1.36
C ARG A 102 -12.09 -8.66 -2.59
N ARG A 103 -11.29 -9.24 -3.49
CA ARG A 103 -11.03 -8.62 -4.80
C ARG A 103 -12.24 -8.82 -5.71
N LYS A 104 -12.81 -7.73 -6.22
CA LYS A 104 -14.00 -7.75 -7.11
C LYS A 104 -13.64 -7.82 -8.58
N GLY A 105 -12.46 -7.30 -8.94
CA GLY A 105 -11.98 -7.25 -10.32
C GLY A 105 -11.27 -5.93 -10.61
N PHE A 106 -11.48 -5.41 -11.80
CA PHE A 106 -10.97 -4.10 -12.22
C PHE A 106 -12.13 -3.18 -12.54
N ARG A 107 -12.09 -1.95 -12.03
CA ARG A 107 -13.01 -0.88 -12.41
C ARG A 107 -12.60 -0.33 -13.77
N ARG A 108 -13.56 -0.27 -14.70
CA ARG A 108 -13.41 0.30 -16.04
C ARG A 108 -14.52 1.32 -16.34
N PRO A 109 -14.18 2.50 -16.91
CA PRO A 109 -12.84 3.07 -17.00
C PRO A 109 -12.36 3.54 -15.62
N ALA A 110 -11.05 3.57 -15.40
CA ALA A 110 -10.49 4.33 -14.30
C ALA A 110 -10.75 5.85 -14.52
N PRO A 111 -11.01 6.64 -13.47
CA PRO A 111 -11.14 8.09 -13.61
C PRO A 111 -9.92 8.72 -14.31
N PRO A 112 -10.10 9.68 -15.26
CA PRO A 112 -9.02 10.18 -16.10
C PRO A 112 -7.82 10.76 -15.34
N LEU A 113 -8.07 11.34 -14.16
CA LEU A 113 -7.05 11.94 -13.30
C LEU A 113 -6.17 10.92 -12.56
N TRP A 114 -6.49 9.62 -12.67
CA TRP A 114 -5.82 8.58 -11.90
C TRP A 114 -4.61 7.98 -12.62
N GLY A 115 -4.38 8.31 -13.90
CA GLY A 115 -3.17 7.92 -14.63
C GLY A 115 -3.00 6.42 -14.85
N ALA A 116 -4.08 5.65 -14.84
CA ALA A 116 -4.12 4.23 -15.17
C ALA A 116 -5.37 3.95 -16.00
N GLU A 117 -5.33 2.97 -16.92
CA GLU A 117 -6.50 2.57 -17.72
C GLU A 117 -7.53 1.78 -16.88
N GLU A 118 -7.03 1.03 -15.89
CA GLU A 118 -7.82 0.15 -15.02
C GLU A 118 -7.30 0.27 -13.58
N VAL A 119 -8.22 0.18 -12.61
CA VAL A 119 -7.84 0.18 -11.18
C VAL A 119 -8.50 -1.03 -10.52
N ALA A 120 -7.72 -1.77 -9.73
CA ALA A 120 -8.24 -2.89 -8.97
C ALA A 120 -9.28 -2.41 -7.94
N GLU A 121 -10.38 -3.14 -7.86
CA GLU A 121 -11.48 -2.88 -6.92
C GLU A 121 -11.55 -4.00 -5.88
N TYR A 122 -11.72 -3.59 -4.63
CA TYR A 122 -11.77 -4.43 -3.46
C TYR A 122 -13.05 -4.12 -2.67
N GLU A 123 -13.56 -5.11 -1.96
CA GLU A 123 -14.76 -5.04 -1.13
C GLU A 123 -14.38 -5.42 0.31
N CYS A 124 -14.87 -4.65 1.28
CA CYS A 124 -14.78 -5.01 2.69
C CYS A 124 -15.56 -6.30 2.92
N ILE A 125 -14.95 -7.24 3.63
CA ILE A 125 -15.67 -8.39 4.16
C ILE A 125 -16.15 -7.93 5.55
N ASP A 126 -17.47 -7.88 5.77
CA ASP A 126 -18.01 -7.70 7.14
C ASP A 126 -17.44 -8.85 7.99
N PRO A 127 -16.79 -8.58 9.14
CA PRO A 127 -16.37 -9.63 10.07
C PRO A 127 -17.56 -10.38 10.66
#